data_AF-A0A356IGN8-F1
#
_entry.id   AF-A0A356IGN8-F1
#
_cell.length_a   1.000
_cell.length_b   1.000
_cell.length_c   1.000
_cell.angle_alpha   90.00
_cell.angle_beta   90.00
_cell.angle_gamma   90.00
#
_symmetry.space_group_name_H-M   'P 1'
#
loop_
_entity.id
_entity.type
_entity.pdbx_description
1 polymer ?
#
loop_
_entity_poly.entity_id
_entity_poly.type
_entity_poly.pdbx_seq_one_letter_code
_entity_poly.pdbx_strand_id
1 'polypeptide(L)' 'GRDLGTRHRAAIGLTEENDAIAVIVSEETGQVSLALEGRIERDLSADELRARLKALVLTRRESPSRKSSWRVNEL' A
#
# COMPACT_ATOMS: atom_id res chain seq x y z
N GLY A 1 9.85 -17.81 -11.83
CA GLY A 1 8.43 -17.39 -11.84
C GLY A 1 7.45 -18.54 -11.71
N ARG A 2 7.77 -19.59 -10.94
CA ARG A 2 6.91 -20.79 -10.78
C ARG A 2 6.21 -20.86 -9.41
N ASP A 3 6.44 -19.87 -8.54
CA ASP A 3 6.03 -19.91 -7.12
C ASP A 3 5.02 -18.82 -6.71
N LEU A 4 4.28 -18.22 -7.65
CA LEU A 4 3.23 -17.25 -7.31
C LEU A 4 1.88 -17.98 -7.26
N GLY A 5 1.40 -18.29 -6.05
CA GLY A 5 0.06 -18.84 -5.83
C GLY A 5 -1.07 -17.84 -6.14
N THR A 6 -2.32 -18.26 -6.03
CA THR A 6 -3.51 -17.44 -6.35
C THR A 6 -3.56 -16.13 -5.56
N ARG A 7 -3.21 -16.15 -4.26
CA ARG A 7 -3.17 -14.93 -3.42
C ARG A 7 -2.20 -13.88 -3.96
N HIS A 8 -1.04 -14.32 -4.44
CA HIS A 8 -0.04 -13.40 -4.99
C HIS A 8 -0.53 -12.78 -6.30
N ARG A 9 -1.09 -13.60 -7.20
CA ARG A 9 -1.63 -13.11 -8.48
C ARG A 9 -2.81 -12.17 -8.28
N ALA A 10 -3.70 -12.47 -7.35
CA ALA A 10 -4.82 -11.61 -6.99
C ALA A 10 -4.33 -10.27 -6.43
N ALA A 11 -3.33 -10.29 -5.54
CA ALA A 11 -2.75 -9.07 -4.99
C ALA A 11 -2.09 -8.20 -6.07
N ILE A 12 -1.32 -8.81 -6.99
CA ILE A 12 -0.71 -8.08 -8.12
C ILE A 12 -1.79 -7.43 -8.99
N GLY A 13 -2.81 -8.18 -9.40
CA GLY A 13 -3.88 -7.63 -10.24
C GLY A 13 -4.69 -6.54 -9.53
N LEU A 14 -4.89 -6.66 -8.21
CA LEU A 14 -5.56 -5.62 -7.43
C LEU A 14 -4.76 -4.31 -7.42
N THR A 15 -3.44 -4.39 -7.25
CA THR A 15 -2.58 -3.20 -7.12
C THR A 15 -2.06 -2.66 -8.45
N GLU A 16 -2.28 -3.35 -9.57
CA GLU A 16 -1.94 -2.86 -10.91
C GLU A 16 -2.87 -1.70 -11.33
N GLU A 17 -4.16 -1.81 -11.01
CA GLU A 17 -5.20 -0.85 -11.41
C GLU A 17 -5.65 0.10 -10.30
N ASN A 18 -5.12 -0.05 -9.08
CA ASN A 18 -5.52 0.74 -7.90
C ASN A 18 -4.30 1.21 -7.12
N ASP A 19 -4.45 2.30 -6.35
CA ASP A 19 -3.45 2.77 -5.36
C ASP A 19 -3.42 1.91 -4.09
N ALA A 20 -3.91 0.68 -4.19
CA ALA A 20 -3.97 -0.27 -3.10
C ALA A 20 -2.59 -0.81 -2.75
N ILE A 21 -2.41 -1.11 -1.46
CA ILE A 21 -1.26 -1.85 -0.93
C ILE A 21 -1.79 -3.17 -0.38
N ALA A 22 -1.26 -4.29 -0.85
CA ALA A 22 -1.71 -5.61 -0.43
C ALA A 22 -0.58 -6.36 0.29
N VAL A 23 -0.85 -6.81 1.52
CA VAL A 23 0.02 -7.73 2.25
C VAL A 23 -0.42 -9.16 1.98
N ILE A 24 0.52 -10.02 1.62
CA ILE A 24 0.26 -11.42 1.27
C ILE A 24 1.04 -12.33 2.22
N VAL A 25 0.38 -13.32 2.78
CA VAL A 25 1.03 -14.42 3.51
C VAL A 25 0.90 -15.69 2.68
N SER A 26 2.03 -16.33 2.40
CA SER A 26 2.07 -17.63 1.73
C SER A 26 1.50 -18.71 2.65
N GLU A 27 0.52 -19.48 2.19
CA GLU A 27 0.00 -20.63 2.94
C GLU A 27 0.96 -21.82 2.92
N GLU A 28 1.81 -21.89 1.90
CA GLU A 28 2.77 -23.00 1.74
C GLU A 28 4.03 -22.77 2.57
N THR A 29 4.48 -21.52 2.69
CA THR A 29 5.79 -21.20 3.28
C THR A 29 5.72 -20.25 4.48
N GLY A 30 4.57 -19.64 4.74
CA GLY A 30 4.43 -18.59 5.76
C GLY A 30 5.13 -17.26 5.41
N GLN A 31 5.87 -17.20 4.29
CA GLN A 31 6.58 -16.00 3.87
C GLN A 31 5.62 -14.85 3.60
N VAL A 32 6.04 -13.65 3.99
CA VAL A 32 5.28 -12.43 3.77
C VAL A 32 5.77 -11.73 2.50
N SER A 33 4.82 -11.23 1.72
CA SER A 33 5.08 -10.40 0.54
C SER A 33 4.22 -9.14 0.60
N LEU A 34 4.62 -8.11 -0.14
CA LEU A 34 3.90 -6.86 -0.31
C LEU A 34 3.70 -6.61 -1.80
N ALA A 35 2.47 -6.32 -2.22
CA ALA A 35 2.18 -5.89 -3.57
C ALA A 35 1.72 -4.42 -3.59
N LEU A 36 2.17 -3.69 -4.60
CA LEU A 36 2.02 -2.25 -4.79
C LEU A 36 2.29 -1.97 -6.28
N GLU A 37 1.43 -1.21 -6.96
CA GLU A 37 1.65 -0.77 -8.35
C GLU A 37 1.96 -1.94 -9.31
N GLY A 38 1.24 -3.06 -9.17
CA GLY A 38 1.45 -4.29 -9.95
C GLY A 38 2.79 -5.00 -9.71
N ARG A 39 3.61 -4.52 -8.75
CA ARG A 39 4.88 -5.12 -8.36
C ARG A 39 4.73 -5.89 -7.07
N ILE A 40 5.64 -6.84 -6.85
CA ILE A 40 5.67 -7.66 -5.65
C ILE A 40 7.06 -7.70 -5.03
N GLU A 41 7.12 -7.34 -3.75
CA GLU A 41 8.25 -7.52 -2.85
C GLU A 41 8.00 -8.81 -2.06
N ARG A 42 8.96 -9.73 -2.00
CA ARG A 42 8.76 -11.08 -1.45
C ARG A 42 9.74 -11.33 -0.31
N ASP A 43 9.39 -12.30 0.53
CA ASP A 43 10.22 -12.77 1.65
C ASP A 43 10.61 -11.63 2.62
N LEU A 44 9.65 -10.74 2.90
CA LEU A 44 9.86 -9.65 3.82
C LEU A 44 9.89 -10.16 5.26
N SER A 45 10.93 -9.78 5.98
CA SER A 45 10.94 -9.89 7.44
C SER A 45 9.88 -8.98 8.07
N ALA A 46 9.54 -9.25 9.34
CA ALA A 46 8.59 -8.43 10.07
C ALA A 46 9.04 -6.95 10.17
N ASP A 47 10.34 -6.71 10.31
CA ASP A 47 10.87 -5.35 10.43
C ASP A 47 10.90 -4.61 9.10
N GLU A 48 11.23 -5.31 8.00
CA GLU A 48 11.12 -4.75 6.64
C GLU A 48 9.67 -4.40 6.32
N LEU A 49 8.71 -5.32 6.57
CA LEU A 49 7.29 -5.06 6.35
C LEU A 49 6.83 -3.82 7.14
N ARG A 50 7.19 -3.72 8.42
CA ARG A 50 6.85 -2.56 9.25
C ARG A 50 7.44 -1.28 8.68
N ALA A 51 8.70 -1.29 8.26
CA ALA A 51 9.35 -0.12 7.67
C ALA A 51 8.66 0.32 6.38
N ARG A 52 8.34 -0.63 5.48
CA ARG A 52 7.62 -0.37 4.23
C ARG A 52 6.23 0.21 4.49
N LEU A 53 5.43 -0.41 5.37
CA LEU A 53 4.08 0.07 5.69
C LEU A 53 4.09 1.46 6.33
N LYS A 54 5.05 1.77 7.21
CA LYS A 54 5.21 3.12 7.78
C LYS A 54 5.44 4.16 6.69
N ALA A 55 6.35 3.88 5.75
CA ALA A 55 6.66 4.80 4.66
C ALA A 55 5.45 5.03 3.73
N LEU A 56 4.70 3.96 3.44
CA LEU A 56 3.61 3.99 2.48
C LEU A 56 2.27 4.52 3.05
N VAL A 57 1.95 4.24 4.32
CA VAL A 57 0.62 4.50 4.89
C VAL A 57 0.62 5.66 5.89
N LEU A 58 1.71 5.88 6.63
CA LEU A 58 1.72 6.86 7.72
C LEU A 58 2.18 8.26 7.31
N THR A 59 2.47 8.48 6.03
CA THR A 59 2.68 9.84 5.51
C THR A 59 1.33 10.55 5.48
N ARG A 60 0.97 11.17 6.60
CA ARG A 60 -0.16 12.11 6.69
C ARG A 60 0.01 13.09 5.54
N ARG A 61 -0.92 13.09 4.58
CA ARG A 61 -1.12 14.27 3.73
C ARG A 61 -1.35 15.41 4.71
N GLU A 62 -0.39 16.30 4.87
CA GLU A 62 -0.66 17.61 5.43
C GLU A 62 -1.74 18.19 4.54
N SER A 63 -2.99 18.07 4.98
CA SER A 63 -4.08 18.79 4.37
C SER A 63 -3.66 20.24 4.54
N PRO A 64 -3.40 21.00 3.45
CA PRO A 64 -3.11 22.42 3.62
C PRO A 64 -4.27 22.96 4.43
N SER A 65 -3.96 23.53 5.61
CA SER A 65 -4.97 24.00 6.53
C SER A 65 -5.97 24.77 5.69
N ARG A 66 -7.21 24.29 5.62
CA ARG A 66 -8.27 24.92 4.85
C ARG A 66 -8.62 26.19 5.62
N LYS A 67 -7.72 27.19 5.57
CA LYS A 67 -7.99 28.55 6.00
C LYS A 67 -9.13 28.96 5.11
N SER A 68 -10.29 28.97 5.74
CA SER A 68 -11.57 29.38 5.25
C SER A 68 -11.44 30.68 4.48
N SER A 69 -11.22 30.56 3.18
CA SER A 69 -11.56 31.59 2.21
C SER A 69 -13.08 31.56 2.03
N TRP A 70 -13.80 31.86 3.12
CA TRP A 70 -15.10 32.46 3.00
C TRP A 70 -14.83 33.96 2.99
N ARG A 71 -14.61 34.48 1.79
CA ARG A 71 -14.83 35.90 1.51
C ARG A 71 -16.30 36.16 1.83
N VAL A 72 -16.56 36.76 2.99
CA VAL A 72 -17.77 37.57 3.15
C VAL A 72 -17.59 38.77 2.24
N ASN A 73 -18.29 38.75 1.11
CA ASN A 73 -18.52 39.93 0.30
C ASN A 73 -19.88 40.46 0.73
N GLU A 74 -19.93 41.14 1.88
CA GLU A 74 -21.06 42.00 2.24
C GLU A 74 -20.63 43.45 1.96
N LEU A 75 -21.26 43.96 0.90
CA LEU A 75 -21.54 45.35 0.49
C LEU A 75 -20.68 46.48 1.05
#